data_AF-A0A2K8NTR8-F1
#
_entry.id   AF-A0A2K8NTR8-F1
#
_cell.length_a   1.000
_cell.length_b   1.000
_cell.length_c   1.000
_cell.angle_alpha   90.00
_cell.angle_beta   90.00
_cell.angle_gamma   90.00
#
_symmetry.space_group_name_H-M   'P 1'
#
loop_
_entity.id
_entity.type
_entity.pdbx_description
1 polymer ?
#
loop_
_entity_poly.entity_id
_entity_poly.type
_entity_poly.pdbx_seq_one_letter_code
_entity_poly.pdbx_strand_id
1 'polypeptide(L)'
;MQKLLITLTTIFFSNSTIASIIPPTASQTKILAQTAQPQEEKKEVFLDVPSVLQNGADYCVAASLVSIFKFWGWIENKSQEEIFHEARLVSQTPASESGIRVNNNTAIYMNDFIHQTTNQEATYGFSGIDITFGISLDDIEIFSTYVWNSLSINIPLIVGMFPSPGLGHALVLCGYEESLDNHWYDEYGMMDPADGQIYWIMAQDLHQSFKHGFTLIGHDKMPSIKDALQIEITPFDKELRDLPGNNIPAFAGEVQLNITKHTGISNFSYFNVAFDILSLPDFKSEIKKVNDDPDLMSSFGLNTAIFPNTDIDQWGSQNTIFHSFGETIGCETIKTWTSIQLLISRIQNNELMLYLRFYGGWQVTRDSNFTPTAVNYELTGRQKISSGPTIILRRNLQPHKVTC
;
A
#
# COMPACT_ATOMS: atom_id res chain seq x y z
N MET A 1 23.90 -21.17 -38.52
CA MET A 1 23.61 -21.74 -37.19
C MET A 1 24.53 -22.91 -36.76
N GLN A 2 25.56 -23.30 -37.51
CA GLN A 2 26.54 -24.32 -37.05
C GLN A 2 27.81 -23.74 -36.42
N LYS A 3 28.10 -22.44 -36.59
CA LYS A 3 29.31 -21.81 -36.02
C LYS A 3 29.13 -21.26 -34.60
N LEU A 4 27.90 -21.10 -34.11
CA LEU A 4 27.62 -20.63 -32.74
C LEU A 4 27.61 -21.77 -31.71
N LEU A 5 27.35 -23.02 -32.14
CA LEU A 5 27.28 -24.18 -31.25
C LEU A 5 28.66 -24.75 -30.85
N ILE A 6 29.70 -24.47 -31.65
CA ILE A 6 31.06 -24.98 -31.43
C ILE A 6 31.83 -24.10 -30.42
N THR A 7 31.42 -22.84 -30.25
CA THR A 7 32.01 -21.90 -29.28
C THR A 7 31.47 -22.10 -27.86
N LEU A 8 30.26 -22.64 -27.71
CA LEU A 8 29.65 -22.95 -26.39
C LEU A 8 30.11 -24.30 -25.80
N THR A 9 30.68 -25.18 -26.63
CA THR A 9 31.17 -26.50 -26.19
C THR A 9 32.63 -26.48 -25.74
N THR A 10 33.38 -25.43 -26.05
CA THR A 10 34.79 -25.27 -25.63
C THR A 10 34.97 -24.65 -24.24
N ILE A 11 33.92 -24.06 -23.66
CA ILE A 11 33.96 -23.50 -22.30
C ILE A 11 33.67 -24.57 -21.23
N PHE A 12 33.12 -25.72 -21.60
CA PHE A 12 32.73 -26.78 -20.66
C PHE A 12 33.81 -27.84 -20.36
N PHE A 13 34.96 -27.86 -21.05
CA PHE A 13 35.93 -28.98 -20.96
C PHE A 13 37.41 -28.62 -20.75
N SER A 14 37.70 -27.50 -20.10
CA SER A 14 39.04 -27.24 -19.54
C SER A 14 38.87 -26.74 -18.10
N ASN A 15 38.80 -27.64 -17.12
CA ASN A 15 39.88 -27.96 -16.17
C ASN A 15 40.47 -26.71 -15.49
N SER A 16 40.68 -26.62 -14.18
CA SER A 16 40.65 -27.58 -13.08
C SER A 16 41.28 -26.86 -11.89
N THR A 17 40.63 -26.75 -10.74
CA THR A 17 41.18 -26.91 -9.37
C THR A 17 40.14 -26.43 -8.36
N ILE A 18 39.54 -27.38 -7.65
CA ILE A 18 38.82 -27.11 -6.41
C ILE A 18 39.90 -26.94 -5.35
N ALA A 19 40.38 -25.71 -5.18
CA ALA A 19 41.02 -25.29 -3.94
C ALA A 19 39.91 -24.79 -3.03
N SER A 20 39.76 -25.44 -1.87
CA SER A 20 38.91 -24.98 -0.79
C SER A 20 39.39 -23.61 -0.32
N ILE A 21 38.71 -22.56 -0.74
CA ILE A 21 38.82 -21.24 -0.12
C ILE A 21 37.60 -21.13 0.80
N ILE A 22 37.92 -21.12 2.09
CA ILE A 22 37.05 -20.79 3.21
C ILE A 22 36.20 -19.57 2.83
N PRO A 23 34.86 -19.60 2.89
CA PRO A 23 34.08 -18.41 2.63
C PRO A 23 34.36 -17.39 3.75
N PRO A 24 34.67 -16.13 3.44
CA PRO A 24 34.60 -15.09 4.43
C PRO A 24 33.13 -14.92 4.86
N THR A 25 32.96 -15.01 6.16
CA THR A 25 31.87 -14.56 7.01
C THR A 25 30.94 -13.46 6.46
N ALA A 26 29.64 -13.70 6.69
CA ALA A 26 28.53 -12.76 6.88
C ALA A 26 28.27 -11.72 5.77
N SER A 27 27.19 -11.96 5.03
CA SER A 27 26.51 -10.97 4.19
C SER A 27 26.26 -9.67 4.95
N GLN A 28 27.01 -8.62 4.60
CA GLN A 28 26.56 -7.25 4.77
C GLN A 28 25.47 -7.00 3.73
N THR A 29 24.22 -6.91 4.16
CA THR A 29 23.11 -6.56 3.27
C THR A 29 23.19 -5.07 2.97
N LYS A 30 23.86 -4.70 1.87
CA LYS A 30 23.75 -3.36 1.29
C LYS A 30 22.37 -3.20 0.68
N ILE A 31 21.75 -2.04 0.88
CA ILE A 31 20.48 -1.62 0.27
C ILE A 31 20.52 -1.66 -1.28
N LEU A 32 21.71 -1.74 -1.87
CA LEU A 32 22.01 -1.58 -3.30
C LEU A 32 21.63 -2.72 -4.26
N ALA A 33 20.70 -3.62 -3.92
CA ALA A 33 20.27 -4.64 -4.88
C ALA A 33 19.05 -4.26 -5.73
N GLN A 34 18.21 -3.29 -5.36
CA GLN A 34 16.95 -3.07 -6.09
C GLN A 34 16.53 -1.62 -6.41
N THR A 35 17.13 -0.59 -5.83
CA THR A 35 16.80 0.81 -6.21
C THR A 35 17.99 1.73 -5.99
N ALA A 36 18.08 2.77 -6.81
CA ALA A 36 19.10 3.83 -6.88
C ALA A 36 20.41 3.49 -7.62
N GLN A 37 20.53 4.01 -8.85
CA GLN A 37 21.83 4.54 -9.27
C GLN A 37 22.19 5.67 -8.30
N PRO A 38 23.44 5.77 -7.81
CA PRO A 38 23.87 6.97 -7.12
C PRO A 38 23.81 8.13 -8.11
N GLN A 39 22.80 8.98 -8.02
CA GLN A 39 22.84 10.27 -8.71
C GLN A 39 23.90 11.12 -7.98
N GLU A 40 25.00 11.40 -8.67
CA GLU A 40 26.12 12.24 -8.20
C GLU A 40 25.76 13.73 -8.09
N GLU A 41 24.48 14.10 -8.03
CA GLU A 41 24.10 15.45 -7.63
C GLU A 41 24.13 15.54 -6.11
N LYS A 42 25.07 16.34 -5.61
CA LYS A 42 25.30 16.58 -4.19
C LYS A 42 24.12 17.38 -3.62
N LYS A 43 22.98 16.71 -3.40
CA LYS A 43 21.82 17.30 -2.74
C LYS A 43 22.23 17.73 -1.33
N GLU A 44 22.01 19.00 -1.00
CA GLU A 44 22.26 19.50 0.35
C GLU A 44 21.32 18.77 1.31
N VAL A 45 21.89 18.20 2.36
CA VAL A 45 21.15 17.48 3.40
C VAL A 45 20.51 18.53 4.31
N PHE A 46 19.25 18.33 4.67
CA PHE A 46 18.50 19.29 5.50
C PHE A 46 19.19 19.53 6.86
N LEU A 47 19.66 18.44 7.50
CA LEU A 47 20.43 18.48 8.73
C LEU A 47 21.80 17.80 8.55
N ASP A 48 22.87 18.47 9.00
CA ASP A 48 24.23 17.92 9.01
C ASP A 48 24.43 16.97 10.20
N VAL A 49 23.86 15.78 10.11
CA VAL A 49 23.97 14.75 11.15
C VAL A 49 25.31 14.01 11.02
N PRO A 50 26.11 13.88 12.09
CA PRO A 50 27.37 13.15 12.04
C PRO A 50 27.18 11.68 11.63
N SER A 51 27.90 11.25 10.60
CA SER A 51 27.92 9.85 10.17
C SER A 51 28.73 8.98 11.15
N VAL A 52 28.13 7.87 11.58
CA VAL A 52 28.73 6.87 12.46
C VAL A 52 28.53 5.50 11.85
N LEU A 53 29.64 4.80 11.59
CA LEU A 53 29.59 3.45 11.06
C LEU A 53 29.22 2.45 12.16
N GLN A 54 28.44 1.43 11.80
CA GLN A 54 28.09 0.33 12.69
C GLN A 54 29.28 -0.62 12.89
N ASN A 55 29.56 -0.99 14.15
CA ASN A 55 30.65 -1.91 14.51
C ASN A 55 30.39 -3.36 14.03
N GLY A 56 29.13 -3.71 13.80
CA GLY A 56 28.68 -5.02 13.33
C GLY A 56 27.28 -4.96 12.72
N ALA A 57 26.83 -6.07 12.13
CA ALA A 57 25.54 -6.14 11.44
C ALA A 57 24.34 -5.80 12.34
N ASP A 58 24.45 -6.04 13.65
CA ASP A 58 23.38 -5.83 14.62
C ASP A 58 23.35 -4.41 15.23
N TYR A 59 24.30 -3.56 14.85
CA TYR A 59 24.56 -2.26 15.51
C TYR A 59 23.91 -1.08 14.79
N CYS A 60 23.10 -1.29 13.75
CA CYS A 60 22.47 -0.21 12.97
C CYS A 60 21.72 0.81 13.86
N VAL A 61 20.96 0.33 14.85
CA VAL A 61 20.25 1.21 15.81
C VAL A 61 21.23 1.93 16.74
N ALA A 62 22.24 1.23 17.28
CA ALA A 62 23.22 1.85 18.18
C ALA A 62 24.06 2.92 17.45
N ALA A 63 24.46 2.65 16.22
CA ALA A 63 25.14 3.61 15.37
C ALA A 63 24.26 4.82 15.06
N SER A 64 22.98 4.60 14.71
CA SER A 64 22.00 5.68 14.51
C SER A 64 21.80 6.54 15.76
N LEU A 65 21.71 5.92 16.94
CA LEU A 65 21.63 6.62 18.23
C LEU A 65 22.87 7.48 18.46
N VAL A 66 24.07 6.93 18.26
CA VAL A 66 25.33 7.68 18.43
C VAL A 66 25.42 8.85 17.44
N SER A 67 25.00 8.68 16.19
CA SER A 67 24.91 9.78 15.21
C SER A 67 24.02 10.91 15.72
N ILE A 68 22.83 10.59 16.21
CA ILE A 68 21.88 11.58 16.75
C ILE A 68 22.41 12.22 18.02
N PHE A 69 22.98 11.47 18.95
CA PHE A 69 23.55 12.04 20.18
C PHE A 69 24.68 13.02 19.87
N LYS A 70 25.56 12.67 18.92
CA LYS A 70 26.62 13.59 18.45
C LYS A 70 26.04 14.84 17.78
N PHE A 71 24.96 14.72 17.01
CA PHE A 71 24.24 15.87 16.45
C PHE A 71 23.73 16.83 17.54
N TRP A 72 23.23 16.28 18.65
CA TRP A 72 22.82 17.07 19.82
C TRP A 72 23.98 17.65 20.64
N GLY A 73 25.24 17.42 20.23
CA GLY A 73 26.42 17.94 20.90
C GLY A 73 26.95 17.06 22.04
N TRP A 74 26.54 15.80 22.11
CA TRP A 74 27.12 14.85 23.06
C TRP A 74 28.62 14.67 22.79
N ILE A 75 29.42 14.89 23.84
CA ILE A 75 30.84 14.59 23.85
C ILE A 75 31.03 13.13 24.28
N GLU A 76 31.55 12.32 23.37
CA GLU A 76 31.65 10.87 23.52
C GLU A 76 32.36 10.46 24.82
N ASN A 77 31.61 9.84 25.72
CA ASN A 77 32.09 9.25 26.97
C ASN A 77 31.65 7.78 27.15
N LYS A 78 31.00 7.22 26.12
CA LYS A 78 30.59 5.82 26.00
C LYS A 78 30.89 5.34 24.59
N SER A 79 31.28 4.09 24.47
CA SER A 79 31.42 3.40 23.19
C SER A 79 30.05 3.03 22.58
N GLN A 80 30.03 2.76 21.28
CA GLN A 80 28.84 2.23 20.60
C GLN A 80 28.36 0.90 21.22
N GLU A 81 29.26 0.08 21.79
CA GLU A 81 28.93 -1.15 22.52
C GLU A 81 28.11 -0.89 23.78
N GLU A 82 28.52 0.11 24.56
CA GLU A 82 27.82 0.49 25.80
C GLU A 82 26.43 1.03 25.47
N ILE A 83 26.32 1.89 24.44
CA ILE A 83 25.02 2.36 23.93
C ILE A 83 24.17 1.19 23.43
N PHE A 84 24.77 0.22 22.74
CA PHE A 84 24.06 -0.96 22.25
C PHE A 84 23.44 -1.76 23.39
N HIS A 85 24.21 -2.07 24.45
CA HIS A 85 23.71 -2.80 25.60
C HIS A 85 22.66 -2.04 26.40
N GLU A 86 22.84 -0.72 26.61
CA GLU A 86 21.85 0.12 27.27
C GLU A 86 20.54 0.16 26.50
N ALA A 87 20.61 0.47 25.20
CA ALA A 87 19.44 0.55 24.32
C ALA A 87 18.71 -0.80 24.23
N ARG A 88 19.43 -1.92 24.17
CA ARG A 88 18.86 -3.26 24.17
C ARG A 88 18.12 -3.59 25.47
N LEU A 89 18.67 -3.18 26.62
CA LEU A 89 18.07 -3.37 27.94
C LEU A 89 16.77 -2.56 28.08
N VAL A 90 16.80 -1.26 27.76
CA VAL A 90 15.63 -0.36 27.92
C VAL A 90 14.51 -0.69 26.93
N SER A 91 14.87 -1.05 25.69
CA SER A 91 13.90 -1.50 24.67
C SER A 91 13.29 -2.87 24.99
N GLN A 92 13.82 -3.58 25.99
CA GLN A 92 13.42 -4.95 26.35
C GLN A 92 13.52 -5.89 25.15
N THR A 93 14.58 -5.74 24.36
CA THR A 93 14.79 -6.58 23.18
C THR A 93 15.05 -8.03 23.62
N PRO A 94 14.25 -9.01 23.14
CA PRO A 94 14.40 -10.40 23.54
C PRO A 94 15.78 -10.97 23.20
N ALA A 95 16.25 -11.93 23.99
CA ALA A 95 17.51 -12.62 23.75
C ALA A 95 17.59 -13.33 22.39
N SER A 96 16.44 -13.65 21.78
CA SER A 96 16.33 -14.29 20.46
C SER A 96 16.60 -13.34 19.29
N GLU A 97 16.55 -12.03 19.49
CA GLU A 97 16.85 -11.02 18.46
C GLU A 97 18.28 -10.54 18.62
N SER A 98 19.03 -10.34 17.54
CA SER A 98 20.44 -9.94 17.62
C SER A 98 20.63 -8.43 17.81
N GLY A 99 19.75 -7.59 17.26
CA GLY A 99 19.84 -6.11 17.30
C GLY A 99 19.14 -5.42 18.48
N ILE A 100 18.57 -4.23 18.22
CA ILE A 100 17.78 -3.45 19.19
C ILE A 100 16.40 -3.18 18.58
N ARG A 101 15.33 -3.37 19.36
CA ARG A 101 13.98 -2.96 18.95
C ARG A 101 13.84 -1.44 19.01
N VAL A 102 13.40 -0.85 17.91
CA VAL A 102 12.95 0.54 17.86
C VAL A 102 11.53 0.61 18.42
N ASN A 103 11.36 1.20 19.61
CA ASN A 103 10.07 1.31 20.28
C ASN A 103 9.97 2.56 21.17
N ASN A 104 8.85 2.70 21.88
CA ASN A 104 8.62 3.84 22.77
C ASN A 104 9.66 3.98 23.89
N ASN A 105 10.20 2.87 24.42
CA ASN A 105 11.23 2.94 25.45
C ASN A 105 12.56 3.43 24.86
N THR A 106 12.87 3.07 23.61
CA THR A 106 14.04 3.59 22.90
C THR A 106 13.92 5.10 22.69
N ALA A 107 12.73 5.62 22.35
CA ALA A 107 12.50 7.06 22.24
C ALA A 107 12.66 7.80 23.58
N ILE A 108 12.12 7.23 24.68
CA ILE A 108 12.32 7.77 26.04
C ILE A 108 13.80 7.80 26.39
N TYR A 109 14.53 6.70 26.14
CA TYR A 109 15.98 6.64 26.37
C TYR A 109 16.73 7.72 25.60
N MET A 110 16.35 7.99 24.34
CA MET A 110 16.96 9.07 23.56
C MET A 110 16.78 10.44 24.22
N ASN A 111 15.56 10.78 24.62
CA ASN A 111 15.26 12.06 25.28
C ASN A 111 16.04 12.19 26.59
N ASP A 112 15.99 11.16 27.44
CA ASP A 112 16.69 11.15 28.72
C ASP A 112 18.20 11.27 28.54
N PHE A 113 18.78 10.55 27.57
CA PHE A 113 20.21 10.58 27.29
C PHE A 113 20.65 11.97 26.82
N ILE A 114 19.92 12.57 25.87
CA ILE A 114 20.22 13.91 25.35
C ILE A 114 20.14 14.93 26.47
N HIS A 115 19.07 14.91 27.27
CA HIS A 115 18.90 15.82 28.41
C HIS A 115 20.04 15.66 29.42
N GLN A 116 20.35 14.43 29.84
CA GLN A 116 21.38 14.18 30.85
C GLN A 116 22.79 14.57 30.40
N THR A 117 23.10 14.42 29.11
CA THR A 117 24.46 14.61 28.59
C THR A 117 24.70 15.99 28.00
N THR A 118 23.66 16.69 27.57
CA THR A 118 23.78 17.99 26.88
C THR A 118 22.96 19.10 27.54
N ASN A 119 22.09 18.77 28.51
CA ASN A 119 21.14 19.70 29.14
C ASN A 119 20.20 20.38 28.12
N GLN A 120 19.93 19.71 27.00
CA GLN A 120 18.96 20.13 25.98
C GLN A 120 17.71 19.26 26.07
N GLU A 121 16.55 19.85 25.79
CA GLU A 121 15.28 19.12 25.72
C GLU A 121 15.06 18.62 24.30
N ALA A 122 15.03 17.29 24.14
CA ALA A 122 14.58 16.65 22.92
C ALA A 122 13.18 16.05 23.12
N THR A 123 12.38 16.04 22.05
CA THR A 123 10.98 15.58 22.06
C THR A 123 10.77 14.44 21.08
N TYR A 124 11.58 13.39 21.19
CA TYR A 124 11.43 12.18 20.39
C TYR A 124 10.20 11.36 20.81
N GLY A 125 9.32 11.08 19.86
CA GLY A 125 8.20 10.15 20.00
C GLY A 125 8.35 8.94 19.09
N PHE A 126 7.74 7.82 19.49
CA PHE A 126 7.72 6.58 18.71
C PHE A 126 6.41 6.41 17.94
N SER A 127 6.54 6.02 16.67
CA SER A 127 5.42 5.61 15.82
C SER A 127 5.72 4.26 15.17
N GLY A 128 4.88 3.26 15.44
CA GLY A 128 4.88 2.00 14.71
C GLY A 128 4.02 2.16 13.47
N ILE A 129 4.55 1.81 12.30
CA ILE A 129 3.88 1.98 11.02
C ILE A 129 3.59 0.62 10.38
N ASP A 130 2.32 0.37 10.08
CA ASP A 130 1.85 -0.90 9.54
C ASP A 130 2.31 -1.14 8.09
N ILE A 131 2.26 -2.40 7.66
CA ILE A 131 2.70 -2.88 6.34
C ILE A 131 1.93 -2.27 5.15
N THR A 132 0.80 -1.62 5.42
CA THR A 132 -0.06 -0.97 4.43
C THR A 132 0.19 0.53 4.36
N PHE A 133 1.31 1.03 4.86
CA PHE A 133 1.69 2.45 4.72
C PHE A 133 2.36 2.76 3.38
N GLY A 134 2.26 4.02 2.93
CA GLY A 134 2.92 4.50 1.71
C GLY A 134 2.19 4.07 0.43
N ILE A 135 0.95 3.62 0.55
CA ILE A 135 0.11 3.12 -0.54
C ILE A 135 -1.00 4.10 -0.92
N SER A 136 -0.89 5.37 -0.53
CA SER A 136 -1.82 6.44 -0.91
C SER A 136 -1.19 7.80 -0.72
N LEU A 137 -1.65 8.78 -1.49
CA LEU A 137 -1.20 10.17 -1.35
C LEU A 137 -1.39 10.72 0.06
N ASP A 138 -2.53 10.43 0.70
CA ASP A 138 -2.78 10.83 2.08
C ASP A 138 -1.71 10.30 3.04
N ASP A 139 -1.22 9.06 2.86
CA ASP A 139 -0.14 8.52 3.70
C ASP A 139 1.16 9.28 3.48
N ILE A 140 1.47 9.56 2.21
CA ILE A 140 2.68 10.28 1.82
C ILE A 140 2.63 11.72 2.31
N GLU A 141 1.49 12.39 2.22
CA GLU A 141 1.31 13.76 2.73
C GLU A 141 1.50 13.79 4.25
N ILE A 142 0.90 12.83 4.98
CA ILE A 142 1.11 12.69 6.43
C ILE A 142 2.59 12.45 6.75
N PHE A 143 3.25 11.55 6.02
CA PHE A 143 4.67 11.25 6.22
C PHE A 143 5.56 12.46 5.97
N SER A 144 5.37 13.11 4.82
CA SER A 144 6.17 14.25 4.36
C SER A 144 6.01 15.43 5.29
N THR A 145 4.78 15.71 5.72
CA THR A 145 4.49 16.73 6.73
C THR A 145 5.17 16.39 8.06
N TYR A 146 5.14 15.13 8.49
CA TYR A 146 5.80 14.69 9.73
C TYR A 146 7.32 14.83 9.65
N VAL A 147 7.92 14.36 8.56
CA VAL A 147 9.37 14.47 8.30
C VAL A 147 9.80 15.93 8.25
N TRP A 148 9.12 16.75 7.45
CA TRP A 148 9.40 18.19 7.36
C TRP A 148 9.31 18.87 8.72
N ASN A 149 8.24 18.63 9.48
CA ASN A 149 8.07 19.21 10.81
C ASN A 149 9.24 18.83 11.72
N SER A 150 9.62 17.55 11.76
CA SER A 150 10.73 17.07 12.59
C SER A 150 12.07 17.70 12.18
N LEU A 151 12.40 17.70 10.89
CA LEU A 151 13.66 18.25 10.42
C LEU A 151 13.73 19.78 10.58
N SER A 152 12.62 20.50 10.37
CA SER A 152 12.54 21.96 10.48
C SER A 152 12.86 22.52 11.88
N ILE A 153 12.75 21.68 12.91
CA ILE A 153 13.08 22.01 14.30
C ILE A 153 14.35 21.28 14.79
N ASN A 154 15.20 20.84 13.87
CA ASN A 154 16.47 20.16 14.12
C ASN A 154 16.31 18.82 14.86
N ILE A 155 15.32 18.01 14.48
CA ILE A 155 15.14 16.67 15.04
C ILE A 155 15.29 15.63 13.91
N PRO A 156 16.49 15.06 13.71
CA PRO A 156 16.69 13.97 12.76
C PRO A 156 15.99 12.70 13.26
N LEU A 157 15.48 11.87 12.36
CA LEU A 157 14.66 10.72 12.72
C LEU A 157 15.43 9.40 12.62
N ILE A 158 15.07 8.40 13.43
CA ILE A 158 15.46 7.00 13.21
C ILE A 158 14.34 6.29 12.45
N VAL A 159 14.68 5.67 11.34
CA VAL A 159 13.79 4.81 10.55
C VAL A 159 14.24 3.36 10.73
N GLY A 160 13.47 2.57 11.49
CA GLY A 160 13.70 1.13 11.62
C GLY A 160 12.84 0.36 10.62
N MET A 161 13.44 -0.38 9.70
CA MET A 161 12.77 -1.04 8.58
C MET A 161 12.98 -2.54 8.57
N PHE A 162 12.08 -3.24 7.87
CA PHE A 162 12.15 -4.68 7.68
C PHE A 162 12.20 -5.01 6.17
N PRO A 163 13.39 -4.98 5.53
CA PRO A 163 13.51 -5.27 4.09
C PRO A 163 13.04 -6.69 3.72
N SER A 164 13.14 -7.64 4.65
CA SER A 164 12.58 -8.98 4.50
C SER A 164 12.18 -9.56 5.86
N PRO A 165 11.31 -10.59 5.92
CA PRO A 165 10.95 -11.24 7.17
C PRO A 165 12.18 -11.64 7.99
N GLY A 166 12.24 -11.23 9.26
CA GLY A 166 13.35 -11.54 10.18
C GLY A 166 14.63 -10.72 9.97
N LEU A 167 14.69 -9.82 9.00
CA LEU A 167 15.83 -8.92 8.76
C LEU A 167 15.39 -7.48 9.00
N GLY A 168 15.91 -6.88 10.06
CA GLY A 168 15.71 -5.48 10.41
C GLY A 168 16.95 -4.63 10.09
N HIS A 169 16.75 -3.38 9.70
CA HIS A 169 17.82 -2.39 9.54
C HIS A 169 17.35 -1.03 10.07
N ALA A 170 18.28 -0.15 10.46
CA ALA A 170 17.95 1.18 10.92
C ALA A 170 18.79 2.23 10.20
N LEU A 171 18.13 3.32 9.80
CA LEU A 171 18.73 4.47 9.12
C LEU A 171 18.43 5.75 9.90
N VAL A 172 19.20 6.79 9.61
CA VAL A 172 18.89 8.15 10.07
C VAL A 172 18.31 8.96 8.92
N LEU A 173 17.07 9.43 9.04
CA LEU A 173 16.47 10.36 8.09
C LEU A 173 16.89 11.78 8.48
N CYS A 174 17.69 12.40 7.61
CA CYS A 174 18.26 13.73 7.82
C CYS A 174 18.08 14.68 6.63
N GLY A 175 17.56 14.19 5.49
CA GLY A 175 17.24 15.01 4.31
C GLY A 175 15.77 14.93 3.92
N TYR A 176 15.26 16.02 3.36
CA TYR A 176 13.93 16.09 2.77
C TYR A 176 13.92 17.12 1.65
N GLU A 177 13.34 16.76 0.51
CA GLU A 177 13.11 17.63 -0.62
C GLU A 177 11.65 17.49 -1.05
N GLU A 178 10.90 18.59 -0.95
CA GLU A 178 9.49 18.63 -1.34
C GLU A 178 9.37 18.84 -2.85
N SER A 179 8.51 18.05 -3.49
CA SER A 179 8.12 18.24 -4.88
C SER A 179 7.05 19.33 -4.98
N LEU A 180 7.30 20.33 -5.83
CA LEU A 180 6.34 21.40 -6.11
C LEU A 180 5.11 20.92 -6.91
N ASP A 181 5.20 19.74 -7.53
CA ASP A 181 4.16 19.20 -8.40
C ASP A 181 3.23 18.24 -7.65
N ASN A 182 3.80 17.29 -6.92
CA ASN A 182 3.06 16.18 -6.30
C ASN A 182 3.90 15.47 -5.23
N HIS A 183 3.31 15.25 -4.06
CA HIS A 183 3.90 14.52 -2.93
C HIS A 183 4.43 13.12 -3.28
N TRP A 184 3.94 12.46 -4.33
CA TRP A 184 4.55 11.20 -4.81
C TRP A 184 6.03 11.31 -5.17
N TYR A 185 6.48 12.52 -5.50
CA TYR A 185 7.85 12.82 -5.89
C TYR A 185 8.66 13.51 -4.81
N ASP A 186 8.14 13.61 -3.57
CA ASP A 186 8.94 14.04 -2.44
C ASP A 186 10.11 13.05 -2.24
N GLU A 187 11.27 13.54 -1.81
CA GLU A 187 12.45 12.72 -1.62
C GLU A 187 12.98 12.80 -0.18
N TYR A 188 13.41 11.67 0.35
CA TYR A 188 13.92 11.55 1.72
C TYR A 188 15.37 11.10 1.70
N GLY A 189 16.24 11.91 2.33
CA GLY A 189 17.65 11.59 2.51
C GLY A 189 17.84 10.73 3.75
N MET A 190 18.22 9.47 3.55
CA MET A 190 18.44 8.48 4.60
C MET A 190 19.91 8.08 4.67
N MET A 191 20.55 8.38 5.79
CA MET A 191 21.92 8.00 6.09
C MET A 191 21.99 6.55 6.58
N ASP A 192 22.77 5.72 5.91
CA ASP A 192 22.98 4.31 6.26
C ASP A 192 24.20 4.11 7.17
N PRO A 193 24.03 3.65 8.42
CA PRO A 193 25.16 3.35 9.30
C PRO A 193 26.07 2.22 8.80
N ALA A 194 25.67 1.43 7.80
CA ALA A 194 26.51 0.38 7.23
C ALA A 194 27.72 0.96 6.46
N ASP A 195 27.56 2.11 5.81
CA ASP A 195 28.61 2.74 4.98
C ASP A 195 28.74 4.27 5.16
N GLY A 196 27.87 4.86 5.98
CA GLY A 196 27.85 6.27 6.31
C GLY A 196 27.36 7.16 5.17
N GLN A 197 26.86 6.59 4.08
CA GLN A 197 26.37 7.34 2.92
C GLN A 197 24.90 7.72 3.07
N ILE A 198 24.50 8.77 2.37
CA ILE A 198 23.11 9.23 2.32
C ILE A 198 22.51 8.79 0.99
N TYR A 199 21.39 8.08 1.09
CA TYR A 199 20.61 7.59 -0.03
C TYR A 199 19.30 8.35 -0.10
N TRP A 200 18.96 8.85 -1.28
CA TRP A 200 17.68 9.53 -1.52
C TRP A 200 16.66 8.53 -2.05
N ILE A 201 15.52 8.47 -1.37
CA ILE A 201 14.39 7.60 -1.74
C ILE A 201 13.20 8.49 -2.06
N MET A 202 12.58 8.24 -3.20
CA MET A 202 11.36 8.94 -3.60
C MET A 202 10.14 8.38 -2.88
N ALA A 203 9.16 9.22 -2.60
CA ALA A 203 7.99 8.87 -1.82
C ALA A 203 7.14 7.74 -2.41
N GLN A 204 6.99 7.72 -3.73
CA GLN A 204 6.35 6.62 -4.45
C GLN A 204 7.00 5.25 -4.21
N ASP A 205 8.29 5.21 -3.85
CA ASP A 205 9.04 3.98 -3.64
C ASP A 205 9.08 3.55 -2.17
N LEU A 206 8.53 4.35 -1.23
CA LEU A 206 8.49 4.00 0.19
C LEU A 206 7.83 2.64 0.43
N HIS A 207 6.69 2.36 -0.20
CA HIS A 207 5.99 1.08 0.00
C HIS A 207 6.82 -0.14 -0.47
N GLN A 208 7.75 0.05 -1.42
CA GLN A 208 8.65 -1.00 -1.87
C GLN A 208 9.78 -1.20 -0.86
N SER A 209 10.37 -0.09 -0.39
CA SER A 209 11.45 -0.06 0.59
C SER A 209 11.00 -0.55 1.99
N PHE A 210 9.74 -0.33 2.35
CA PHE A 210 9.16 -0.63 3.66
C PHE A 210 8.03 -1.67 3.58
N LYS A 211 8.15 -2.62 2.66
CA LYS A 211 7.12 -3.63 2.34
C LYS A 211 6.62 -4.42 3.56
N HIS A 212 7.47 -4.63 4.57
CA HIS A 212 7.11 -5.36 5.79
C HIS A 212 6.90 -4.42 6.99
N GLY A 213 6.52 -3.18 6.71
CA GLY A 213 6.31 -2.14 7.71
C GLY A 213 7.63 -1.50 8.15
N PHE A 214 7.51 -0.47 8.98
CA PHE A 214 8.64 0.23 9.55
C PHE A 214 8.25 0.93 10.84
N THR A 215 9.25 1.48 11.50
CA THR A 215 9.14 2.18 12.78
C THR A 215 9.85 3.51 12.64
N LEU A 216 9.34 4.51 13.35
CA LEU A 216 9.89 5.85 13.37
C LEU A 216 10.12 6.29 14.80
N ILE A 217 11.27 6.91 15.03
CA ILE A 217 11.49 7.79 16.17
C ILE A 217 11.86 9.17 15.62
N GLY A 218 10.96 10.15 15.78
CA GLY A 218 11.12 11.52 15.30
C GLY A 218 10.44 12.51 16.24
N HIS A 219 10.25 13.76 15.83
CA HIS A 219 9.56 14.74 16.66
C HIS A 219 8.13 14.34 16.98
N ASP A 220 7.80 14.16 18.26
CA ASP A 220 6.48 13.69 18.70
C ASP A 220 6.05 12.40 17.95
N LYS A 221 4.75 12.09 18.00
CA LYS A 221 4.16 10.96 17.28
C LYS A 221 3.64 11.40 15.93
N MET A 222 3.86 10.57 14.91
CA MET A 222 3.25 10.75 13.61
C MET A 222 1.71 10.63 13.75
N PRO A 223 0.94 11.47 13.03
CA PRO A 223 -0.51 11.29 12.94
C PRO A 223 -0.86 9.87 12.46
N SER A 224 -1.94 9.31 13.00
CA SER A 224 -2.42 7.99 12.59
C SER A 224 -2.91 8.00 11.15
N ILE A 225 -2.60 6.93 10.41
CA ILE A 225 -3.17 6.72 9.07
C ILE A 225 -4.67 6.43 9.17
N LYS A 226 -5.40 6.79 8.11
CA LYS A 226 -6.83 6.49 8.00
C LYS A 226 -7.02 5.02 7.64
N ASP A 227 -7.99 4.36 8.28
CA ASP A 227 -8.36 2.96 8.01
C ASP A 227 -8.93 2.74 6.59
N ALA A 228 -9.31 3.82 5.91
CA ALA A 228 -9.84 3.78 4.57
C ALA A 228 -9.42 4.99 3.73
N LEU A 229 -9.20 4.75 2.45
CA LEU A 229 -8.99 5.77 1.44
C LEU A 229 -10.33 6.15 0.81
N GLN A 230 -10.67 7.43 0.84
CA GLN A 230 -11.86 7.98 0.21
C GLN A 230 -11.47 8.62 -1.12
N ILE A 231 -12.12 8.21 -2.20
CA ILE A 231 -11.81 8.65 -3.56
C ILE A 231 -13.06 9.24 -4.20
N GLU A 232 -12.95 10.48 -4.66
CA GLU A 232 -13.99 11.12 -5.45
C GLU A 232 -14.01 10.52 -6.86
N ILE A 233 -15.22 10.21 -7.34
CA ILE A 233 -15.46 9.64 -8.67
C ILE A 233 -16.53 10.46 -9.40
N THR A 234 -16.55 10.34 -10.72
CA THR A 234 -17.67 10.90 -11.50
C THR A 234 -18.90 10.01 -11.30
N PRO A 235 -20.00 10.53 -10.70
CA PRO A 235 -21.19 9.74 -10.48
C PRO A 235 -21.96 9.52 -11.80
N PHE A 236 -22.69 8.41 -11.89
CA PHE A 236 -23.76 8.26 -12.87
C PHE A 236 -25.12 8.05 -12.18
N ASP A 237 -26.18 8.49 -12.85
CA ASP A 237 -27.57 8.19 -12.49
C ASP A 237 -28.31 7.80 -13.77
N LYS A 238 -28.79 6.55 -13.83
CA LYS A 238 -29.47 6.00 -15.00
C LYS A 238 -30.75 5.31 -14.62
N GLU A 239 -31.82 5.72 -15.28
CA GLU A 239 -33.08 4.99 -15.31
C GLU A 239 -33.16 4.14 -16.58
N LEU A 240 -33.49 2.87 -16.40
CA LEU A 240 -33.71 1.89 -17.46
C LEU A 240 -35.20 1.54 -17.46
N ARG A 241 -35.85 1.76 -18.61
CA ARG A 241 -37.29 1.56 -18.86
C ARG A 241 -37.49 0.65 -20.06
N ASP A 242 -38.64 -0.02 -20.10
CA ASP A 242 -39.16 -0.75 -21.26
C ASP A 242 -38.17 -1.75 -21.88
N LEU A 243 -37.35 -2.38 -21.04
CA LEU A 243 -36.38 -3.37 -21.50
C LEU A 243 -37.08 -4.72 -21.73
N PRO A 244 -36.68 -5.46 -22.79
CA PRO A 244 -37.36 -6.71 -23.17
C PRO A 244 -37.19 -7.78 -22.10
N GLY A 245 -38.25 -8.58 -21.85
CA GLY A 245 -38.28 -9.67 -20.86
C GLY A 245 -37.43 -10.90 -21.19
N ASN A 246 -36.43 -10.74 -22.07
CA ASN A 246 -35.61 -11.81 -22.66
C ASN A 246 -34.29 -12.07 -21.90
N ASN A 247 -34.14 -11.46 -20.72
CA ASN A 247 -32.98 -11.60 -19.83
C ASN A 247 -31.65 -11.10 -20.41
N ILE A 248 -31.68 -10.23 -21.43
CA ILE A 248 -30.47 -9.60 -21.97
C ILE A 248 -30.04 -8.45 -21.04
N PRO A 249 -28.79 -8.42 -20.54
CA PRO A 249 -28.28 -7.32 -19.74
C PRO A 249 -28.28 -6.00 -20.52
N ALA A 250 -28.86 -4.95 -19.94
CA ALA A 250 -28.77 -3.58 -20.43
C ALA A 250 -27.77 -2.79 -19.58
N PHE A 251 -26.84 -2.11 -20.25
CA PHE A 251 -25.83 -1.28 -19.59
C PHE A 251 -26.46 -0.03 -18.95
N ALA A 252 -26.18 0.18 -17.68
CA ALA A 252 -26.67 1.33 -16.93
C ALA A 252 -25.62 2.45 -16.84
N GLY A 253 -24.37 2.08 -16.55
CA GLY A 253 -23.27 3.01 -16.36
C GLY A 253 -22.04 2.30 -15.84
N GLU A 254 -20.93 3.04 -15.76
CA GLU A 254 -19.69 2.53 -15.18
C GLU A 254 -19.05 3.56 -14.26
N VAL A 255 -18.38 3.06 -13.22
CA VAL A 255 -17.43 3.82 -12.42
C VAL A 255 -16.04 3.44 -12.87
N GLN A 256 -15.21 4.45 -13.15
CA GLN A 256 -13.81 4.27 -13.54
C GLN A 256 -12.90 4.79 -12.42
N LEU A 257 -11.92 3.99 -12.02
CA LEU A 257 -10.97 4.33 -10.97
C LEU A 257 -9.55 4.04 -11.43
N ASN A 258 -8.67 5.05 -11.40
CA ASN A 258 -7.24 4.87 -11.58
C ASN A 258 -6.59 4.51 -10.24
N ILE A 259 -6.47 3.22 -9.96
CA ILE A 259 -5.96 2.72 -8.68
C ILE A 259 -4.53 3.18 -8.46
N THR A 260 -3.67 3.08 -9.48
CA THR A 260 -2.25 3.46 -9.34
C THR A 260 -2.10 4.92 -9.01
N LYS A 261 -2.88 5.81 -9.62
CA LYS A 261 -2.84 7.25 -9.29
C LYS A 261 -3.17 7.53 -7.82
N HIS A 262 -4.17 6.84 -7.28
CA HIS A 262 -4.62 7.06 -5.90
C HIS A 262 -3.81 6.29 -4.86
N THR A 263 -3.16 5.20 -5.25
CA THR A 263 -2.51 4.28 -4.30
C THR A 263 -1.01 4.05 -4.51
N GLY A 264 -0.42 4.51 -5.63
CA GLY A 264 0.94 4.16 -6.02
C GLY A 264 1.11 2.69 -6.43
N ILE A 265 0.09 1.85 -6.26
CA ILE A 265 0.14 0.42 -6.53
C ILE A 265 0.00 0.18 -8.03
N SER A 266 1.07 -0.31 -8.66
CA SER A 266 1.09 -0.76 -10.05
C SER A 266 0.96 -2.29 -10.20
N ASN A 267 1.02 -3.02 -9.08
CA ASN A 267 0.84 -4.47 -9.03
C ASN A 267 -0.42 -4.86 -8.25
N PHE A 268 -1.38 -5.45 -8.95
CA PHE A 268 -2.68 -5.78 -8.36
C PHE A 268 -2.64 -6.90 -7.32
N SER A 269 -1.65 -7.79 -7.36
CA SER A 269 -1.51 -8.81 -6.31
C SER A 269 -1.23 -8.17 -4.95
N TYR A 270 -0.51 -7.05 -4.94
CA TYR A 270 -0.29 -6.26 -3.73
C TYR A 270 -1.54 -5.46 -3.34
N PHE A 271 -2.36 -5.03 -4.30
CA PHE A 271 -3.63 -4.35 -4.02
C PHE A 271 -4.56 -5.21 -3.14
N ASN A 272 -4.67 -6.51 -3.42
CA ASN A 272 -5.47 -7.45 -2.62
C ASN A 272 -4.91 -7.70 -1.21
N VAL A 273 -3.61 -7.49 -1.02
CA VAL A 273 -2.97 -7.56 0.31
C VAL A 273 -3.21 -6.26 1.08
N ALA A 274 -3.22 -5.13 0.38
CA ALA A 274 -3.32 -3.81 0.97
C ALA A 274 -4.76 -3.41 1.35
N PHE A 275 -5.76 -3.87 0.59
CA PHE A 275 -7.16 -3.50 0.76
C PHE A 275 -8.07 -4.73 0.82
N ASP A 276 -9.07 -4.72 1.71
CA ASP A 276 -10.01 -5.83 1.91
C ASP A 276 -11.37 -5.58 1.27
N ILE A 277 -11.81 -4.32 1.24
CA ILE A 277 -13.16 -3.96 0.80
C ILE A 277 -13.10 -2.72 -0.08
N LEU A 278 -13.73 -2.81 -1.25
CA LEU A 278 -14.12 -1.66 -2.06
C LEU A 278 -15.62 -1.41 -1.83
N SER A 279 -16.00 -0.16 -1.57
CA SER A 279 -17.41 0.19 -1.37
C SER A 279 -17.82 1.48 -2.06
N LEU A 280 -19.06 1.52 -2.53
CA LEU A 280 -19.79 2.69 -2.99
C LEU A 280 -20.88 2.97 -1.94
N PRO A 281 -20.59 3.78 -0.89
CA PRO A 281 -21.53 4.01 0.20
C PRO A 281 -22.83 4.66 -0.27
N ASP A 282 -22.75 5.53 -1.28
CA ASP A 282 -23.87 6.29 -1.83
C ASP A 282 -24.57 5.59 -3.01
N PHE A 283 -24.20 4.34 -3.31
CA PHE A 283 -24.83 3.56 -4.36
C PHE A 283 -26.33 3.34 -4.05
N LYS A 284 -27.16 3.40 -5.09
CA LYS A 284 -28.59 3.08 -5.01
C LYS A 284 -29.01 2.26 -6.22
N SER A 285 -29.67 1.13 -5.98
CA SER A 285 -30.45 0.42 -6.99
C SER A 285 -31.91 0.38 -6.54
N GLU A 286 -32.79 0.90 -7.39
CA GLU A 286 -34.23 0.91 -7.20
C GLU A 286 -34.87 0.06 -8.29
N ILE A 287 -35.54 -1.02 -7.91
CA ILE A 287 -36.36 -1.84 -8.80
C ILE A 287 -37.82 -1.43 -8.58
N LYS A 288 -38.46 -0.91 -9.62
CA LYS A 288 -39.89 -0.55 -9.60
C LYS A 288 -40.73 -1.79 -9.81
N LYS A 289 -41.61 -2.09 -8.85
CA LYS A 289 -42.67 -3.10 -8.99
C LYS A 289 -43.77 -2.60 -9.93
N VAL A 290 -44.66 -3.47 -10.38
CA VAL A 290 -45.77 -3.09 -11.27
C VAL A 290 -46.72 -2.06 -10.65
N ASN A 291 -46.83 -1.99 -9.33
CA ASN A 291 -47.61 -0.97 -8.62
C ASN A 291 -46.81 0.32 -8.29
N ASP A 292 -45.64 0.51 -8.93
CA ASP A 292 -44.68 1.60 -8.70
C ASP A 292 -44.02 1.65 -7.29
N ASP A 293 -44.31 0.69 -6.42
CA ASP A 293 -43.63 0.54 -5.13
C ASP A 293 -42.18 0.08 -5.37
N PRO A 294 -41.16 0.78 -4.85
CA PRO A 294 -39.78 0.43 -5.11
C PRO A 294 -39.25 -0.66 -4.16
N ASP A 295 -38.52 -1.62 -4.71
CA ASP A 295 -37.55 -2.44 -3.97
C ASP A 295 -36.19 -1.74 -4.02
N LEU A 296 -35.62 -1.44 -2.85
CA LEU A 296 -34.45 -0.56 -2.72
C LEU A 296 -33.26 -1.30 -2.14
N MET A 297 -32.12 -1.17 -2.81
CA MET A 297 -30.81 -1.49 -2.25
C MET A 297 -29.98 -0.21 -2.16
N SER A 298 -29.52 0.10 -0.95
CA SER A 298 -28.60 1.21 -0.67
C SER A 298 -27.22 0.68 -0.30
N SER A 299 -26.20 1.41 -0.74
CA SER A 299 -24.79 1.06 -0.61
C SER A 299 -24.42 -0.22 -1.37
N PHE A 300 -23.17 -0.29 -1.81
CA PHE A 300 -22.64 -1.46 -2.49
C PHE A 300 -21.21 -1.72 -2.03
N GLY A 301 -20.85 -2.99 -1.86
CA GLY A 301 -19.54 -3.39 -1.36
C GLY A 301 -19.07 -4.68 -2.00
N LEU A 302 -17.76 -4.77 -2.24
CA LEU A 302 -17.08 -5.92 -2.79
C LEU A 302 -15.88 -6.26 -1.92
N ASN A 303 -15.73 -7.54 -1.62
CA ASN A 303 -14.49 -8.04 -1.05
C ASN A 303 -13.44 -8.10 -2.16
N THR A 304 -12.25 -7.56 -1.92
CA THR A 304 -11.16 -7.56 -2.90
C THR A 304 -10.62 -8.96 -3.18
N ALA A 305 -10.87 -9.97 -2.34
CA ALA A 305 -10.45 -11.36 -2.59
C ALA A 305 -11.04 -11.99 -3.86
N ILE A 306 -12.09 -11.39 -4.46
CA ILE A 306 -12.66 -11.85 -5.75
C ILE A 306 -11.80 -11.44 -6.95
N PHE A 307 -10.83 -10.56 -6.74
CA PHE A 307 -9.95 -10.05 -7.76
C PHE A 307 -8.86 -11.06 -8.16
N PRO A 308 -8.32 -10.95 -9.39
CA PRO A 308 -7.24 -11.82 -9.85
C PRO A 308 -5.96 -11.59 -9.04
N ASN A 309 -5.28 -12.67 -8.68
CA ASN A 309 -3.98 -12.62 -8.00
C ASN A 309 -2.79 -12.61 -8.99
N THR A 310 -3.01 -12.96 -10.26
CA THR A 310 -2.02 -12.99 -11.36
C THR A 310 -2.71 -12.66 -12.70
N ASP A 311 -1.95 -12.25 -13.72
CA ASP A 311 -2.42 -11.98 -15.10
C ASP A 311 -3.63 -11.03 -15.17
N ILE A 312 -3.38 -9.76 -14.84
CA ILE A 312 -4.41 -8.71 -14.80
C ILE A 312 -4.67 -8.03 -16.13
N ASP A 313 -3.89 -8.34 -17.17
CA ASP A 313 -4.04 -7.73 -18.47
C ASP A 313 -5.38 -8.14 -19.08
N GLN A 314 -6.33 -7.21 -19.03
CA GLN A 314 -7.70 -7.38 -19.52
C GLN A 314 -8.50 -8.45 -18.77
N TRP A 315 -8.24 -8.62 -17.46
CA TRP A 315 -9.08 -9.48 -16.64
C TRP A 315 -10.48 -8.89 -16.50
N GLY A 316 -11.48 -9.75 -16.64
CA GLY A 316 -12.88 -9.41 -16.40
C GLY A 316 -13.60 -10.47 -15.58
N SER A 317 -14.38 -10.03 -14.61
CA SER A 317 -15.24 -10.94 -13.85
C SER A 317 -16.42 -11.42 -14.71
N GLN A 318 -17.03 -12.51 -14.27
CA GLN A 318 -18.40 -12.81 -14.70
C GLN A 318 -19.35 -11.72 -14.20
N ASN A 319 -20.49 -11.60 -14.87
CA ASN A 319 -21.55 -10.71 -14.45
C ASN A 319 -22.26 -11.29 -13.21
N THR A 320 -22.21 -10.56 -12.09
CA THR A 320 -22.73 -11.04 -10.80
C THR A 320 -23.98 -10.24 -10.43
N ILE A 321 -25.12 -10.92 -10.29
CA ILE A 321 -26.37 -10.33 -9.80
C ILE A 321 -26.25 -10.10 -8.29
N PHE A 322 -26.54 -8.88 -7.84
CA PHE A 322 -26.45 -8.51 -6.42
C PHE A 322 -27.73 -7.87 -5.86
N HIS A 323 -28.66 -7.45 -6.71
CA HIS A 323 -29.99 -6.98 -6.33
C HIS A 323 -31.01 -7.61 -7.28
N SER A 324 -32.06 -8.23 -6.76
CA SER A 324 -33.10 -8.82 -7.61
C SER A 324 -34.42 -8.90 -6.90
N PHE A 325 -35.49 -8.65 -7.65
CA PHE A 325 -36.86 -8.76 -7.18
C PHE A 325 -37.68 -9.55 -8.20
N GLY A 326 -38.65 -10.32 -7.72
CA GLY A 326 -39.57 -11.09 -8.57
C GLY A 326 -41.01 -10.88 -8.14
N GLU A 327 -41.90 -10.71 -9.12
CA GLU A 327 -43.34 -10.63 -8.90
C GLU A 327 -44.10 -11.46 -9.93
N THR A 328 -45.24 -12.00 -9.49
CA THR A 328 -46.14 -12.80 -10.32
C THR A 328 -47.48 -12.07 -10.45
N ILE A 329 -47.91 -11.83 -11.68
CA ILE A 329 -49.18 -11.19 -12.00
C ILE A 329 -49.92 -12.06 -13.02
N GLY A 330 -51.08 -12.58 -12.61
CA GLY A 330 -51.80 -13.56 -13.41
C GLY A 330 -50.96 -14.82 -13.63
N CYS A 331 -50.62 -15.11 -14.88
CA CYS A 331 -49.81 -16.26 -15.31
C CYS A 331 -48.37 -15.88 -15.72
N GLU A 332 -47.98 -14.62 -15.53
CA GLU A 332 -46.64 -14.13 -15.83
C GLU A 332 -45.87 -13.87 -14.54
N THR A 333 -44.61 -14.27 -14.52
CA THR A 333 -43.65 -13.90 -13.47
C THR A 333 -42.55 -13.08 -14.11
N ILE A 334 -42.34 -11.86 -13.62
CA ILE A 334 -41.20 -11.03 -13.99
C ILE A 334 -40.15 -11.09 -12.88
N LYS A 335 -38.90 -11.34 -13.27
CA LYS A 335 -37.73 -11.22 -12.41
C LYS A 335 -36.86 -10.08 -12.91
N THR A 336 -36.77 -9.02 -12.13
CA THR A 336 -35.88 -7.89 -12.34
C THR A 336 -34.59 -8.09 -11.56
N TRP A 337 -33.46 -7.70 -12.13
CA TRP A 337 -32.18 -7.73 -11.42
C TRP A 337 -31.23 -6.61 -11.84
N THR A 338 -30.38 -6.22 -10.91
CA THR A 338 -29.16 -5.42 -11.13
C THR A 338 -27.94 -6.29 -10.91
N SER A 339 -26.94 -6.11 -11.77
CA SER A 339 -25.70 -6.87 -11.73
C SER A 339 -24.48 -5.98 -11.98
N ILE A 340 -23.31 -6.53 -11.67
CA ILE A 340 -22.03 -5.87 -11.87
C ILE A 340 -21.07 -6.77 -12.65
N GLN A 341 -20.28 -6.14 -13.51
CA GLN A 341 -19.08 -6.70 -14.09
C GLN A 341 -17.87 -5.85 -13.68
N LEU A 342 -16.83 -6.50 -13.21
CA LEU A 342 -15.56 -5.89 -12.83
C LEU A 342 -14.57 -6.08 -13.97
N LEU A 343 -13.89 -5.02 -14.38
CA LEU A 343 -12.81 -5.11 -15.36
C LEU A 343 -11.58 -4.42 -14.80
N ILE A 344 -10.43 -5.05 -15.00
CA ILE A 344 -9.14 -4.48 -14.65
C ILE A 344 -8.31 -4.43 -15.92
N SER A 345 -7.67 -3.29 -16.15
CA SER A 345 -6.77 -3.12 -17.27
C SER A 345 -5.56 -2.31 -16.87
N ARG A 346 -4.41 -2.65 -17.45
CA ARG A 346 -3.25 -1.77 -17.47
C ARG A 346 -3.41 -0.75 -18.59
N ILE A 347 -3.19 0.52 -18.29
CA ILE A 347 -3.11 1.58 -19.30
C ILE A 347 -1.64 1.99 -19.49
N GLN A 348 -1.41 3.12 -20.18
CA GLN A 348 -0.06 3.66 -20.36
C GLN A 348 0.65 3.82 -19.01
N ASN A 349 1.98 3.70 -19.01
CA ASN A 349 2.83 3.78 -17.81
C ASN A 349 2.55 2.72 -16.74
N ASN A 350 1.97 1.57 -17.12
CA ASN A 350 1.68 0.46 -16.19
C ASN A 350 0.70 0.84 -15.06
N GLU A 351 -0.11 1.89 -15.27
CA GLU A 351 -1.17 2.29 -14.34
C GLU A 351 -2.35 1.31 -14.41
N LEU A 352 -2.93 1.01 -13.24
CA LEU A 352 -4.04 0.10 -13.07
C LEU A 352 -5.36 0.86 -13.07
N MET A 353 -6.23 0.52 -14.02
CA MET A 353 -7.61 1.01 -14.07
C MET A 353 -8.57 -0.10 -13.64
N LEU A 354 -9.46 0.23 -12.71
CA LEU A 354 -10.60 -0.59 -12.31
C LEU A 354 -11.89 0.03 -12.85
N TYR A 355 -12.69 -0.80 -13.51
CA TYR A 355 -14.02 -0.45 -14.00
C TYR A 355 -15.06 -1.27 -13.26
N LEU A 356 -16.05 -0.60 -12.68
CA LEU A 356 -17.25 -1.20 -12.11
C LEU A 356 -18.40 -0.93 -13.07
N ARG A 357 -18.75 -1.91 -13.91
CA ARG A 357 -19.82 -1.77 -14.91
C ARG A 357 -21.12 -2.32 -14.36
N PHE A 358 -22.15 -1.49 -14.33
CA PHE A 358 -23.46 -1.85 -13.82
C PHE A 358 -24.43 -2.12 -14.96
N TYR A 359 -25.21 -3.17 -14.79
CA TYR A 359 -26.24 -3.59 -15.72
C TYR A 359 -27.52 -3.86 -14.95
N GLY A 360 -28.64 -3.90 -15.66
CA GLY A 360 -29.69 -4.77 -15.19
C GLY A 360 -30.51 -5.36 -16.32
N GLY A 361 -31.43 -6.22 -15.92
CA GLY A 361 -32.15 -7.09 -16.83
C GLY A 361 -33.39 -7.66 -16.19
N TRP A 362 -34.14 -8.37 -17.03
CA TRP A 362 -35.53 -8.74 -16.78
C TRP A 362 -35.78 -10.06 -17.45
N GLN A 363 -36.37 -10.99 -16.72
CA GLN A 363 -36.80 -12.25 -17.27
C GLN A 363 -38.29 -12.40 -17.02
N VAL A 364 -39.07 -12.51 -18.10
CA VAL A 364 -40.50 -12.83 -18.02
C VAL A 364 -40.68 -14.31 -18.33
N THR A 365 -41.31 -15.03 -17.42
CA THR A 365 -41.70 -16.44 -17.61
C THR A 365 -43.22 -16.55 -17.55
N ARG A 366 -43.80 -17.32 -18.48
CA ARG A 366 -45.23 -17.64 -18.53
C ARG A 366 -45.48 -19.06 -18.06
N ASP A 367 -46.60 -19.28 -17.40
CA ASP A 367 -47.07 -20.63 -17.07
C ASP A 367 -47.26 -21.46 -18.35
N SER A 368 -46.82 -22.73 -18.30
CA SER A 368 -46.85 -23.66 -19.44
C SER A 368 -48.25 -23.96 -19.98
N ASN A 369 -49.30 -23.69 -19.20
CA ASN A 369 -50.71 -23.93 -19.55
C ASN A 369 -51.42 -22.67 -20.07
N PHE A 370 -50.70 -21.57 -20.32
CA PHE A 370 -51.29 -20.32 -20.79
C PHE A 370 -51.51 -20.32 -22.31
N THR A 371 -52.77 -20.13 -22.72
CA THR A 371 -53.12 -19.82 -24.11
C THR A 371 -53.17 -18.30 -24.29
N PRO A 372 -52.43 -17.69 -25.23
CA PRO A 372 -52.44 -16.24 -25.39
C PRO A 372 -53.82 -15.77 -25.85
N THR A 373 -54.62 -15.23 -24.94
CA THR A 373 -55.73 -14.34 -25.30
C THR A 373 -55.17 -12.94 -25.57
N ALA A 374 -55.84 -12.19 -26.44
CA ALA A 374 -55.40 -10.95 -27.09
C ALA A 374 -55.21 -9.75 -26.15
N VAL A 375 -54.45 -9.90 -25.08
CA VAL A 375 -54.07 -8.82 -24.16
C VAL A 375 -52.55 -8.65 -24.25
N ASN A 376 -52.12 -7.59 -24.95
CA ASN A 376 -50.72 -7.23 -25.17
C ASN A 376 -50.11 -6.50 -23.95
N TYR A 377 -50.32 -6.98 -22.72
CA TYR A 377 -49.54 -6.50 -21.59
C TYR A 377 -48.39 -7.48 -21.40
N GLU A 378 -47.21 -7.14 -21.90
CA GLU A 378 -45.96 -7.79 -21.51
C GLU A 378 -45.47 -7.06 -20.26
N LEU A 379 -45.30 -7.76 -19.14
CA LEU A 379 -44.67 -7.17 -17.96
C LEU A 379 -43.27 -6.66 -18.35
N THR A 380 -43.09 -5.35 -18.34
CA THR A 380 -41.79 -4.70 -18.48
C THR A 380 -41.33 -4.29 -17.11
N GLY A 381 -40.06 -4.51 -16.79
CA GLY A 381 -39.54 -3.96 -15.55
C GLY A 381 -38.89 -2.60 -15.75
N ARG A 382 -38.76 -1.90 -14.63
CA ARG A 382 -38.18 -0.57 -14.56
C ARG A 382 -37.23 -0.49 -13.37
N GLN A 383 -36.07 0.13 -13.58
CA GLN A 383 -35.05 0.23 -12.53
C GLN A 383 -34.28 1.54 -12.67
N LYS A 384 -33.79 2.03 -11.54
CA LYS A 384 -32.91 3.19 -11.47
C LYS A 384 -31.65 2.80 -10.72
N ILE A 385 -30.48 3.09 -11.30
CA ILE A 385 -29.18 2.76 -10.73
C ILE A 385 -28.36 4.05 -10.65
N SER A 386 -27.83 4.33 -9.47
CA SER A 386 -26.99 5.49 -9.18
C SER A 386 -25.74 5.05 -8.43
N SER A 387 -24.56 5.46 -8.89
CA SER A 387 -23.28 5.10 -8.24
C SER A 387 -22.99 5.91 -6.98
N GLY A 388 -23.46 7.16 -6.93
CA GLY A 388 -22.96 8.14 -5.98
C GLY A 388 -21.55 8.66 -6.33
N PRO A 389 -21.05 9.68 -5.61
CA PRO A 389 -19.82 10.41 -5.96
C PRO A 389 -18.54 9.87 -5.31
N THR A 390 -18.63 8.83 -4.48
CA THR A 390 -17.52 8.39 -3.63
C THR A 390 -17.28 6.89 -3.73
N ILE A 391 -16.02 6.48 -3.87
CA ILE A 391 -15.54 5.13 -3.53
C ILE A 391 -14.76 5.18 -2.22
N ILE A 392 -14.93 4.15 -1.40
CA ILE A 392 -14.12 3.90 -0.20
C ILE A 392 -13.37 2.58 -0.38
N LEU A 393 -12.04 2.63 -0.28
CA LEU A 393 -11.17 1.46 -0.19
C LEU A 393 -10.75 1.27 1.28
N ARG A 394 -11.19 0.19 1.92
CA ARG A 394 -10.81 -0.14 3.30
C ARG A 394 -9.51 -0.94 3.32
N ARG A 395 -8.55 -0.48 4.12
CA ARG A 395 -7.25 -1.14 4.27
C ARG A 395 -7.38 -2.48 4.98
N ASN A 396 -6.49 -3.40 4.64
CA ASN A 396 -6.27 -4.60 5.44
C ASN A 396 -5.28 -4.27 6.57
N LEU A 397 -5.81 -3.98 7.75
CA LEU A 397 -5.02 -3.68 8.94
C LEU A 397 -4.69 -4.93 9.78
N GLN A 398 -5.00 -6.13 9.29
CA GLN A 398 -4.56 -7.33 9.98
C GLN A 398 -3.04 -7.42 9.83
N PRO A 399 -2.27 -7.49 10.94
CA PRO A 399 -0.86 -7.79 10.82
C PRO A 399 -0.77 -9.17 10.19
N HIS A 400 -0.23 -9.25 8.97
CA HIS A 400 0.43 -10.48 8.58
C HIS A 400 1.43 -10.73 9.70
N LYS A 401 1.20 -11.78 10.49
CA LYS A 401 2.15 -12.24 11.48
C LYS A 401 3.41 -12.57 10.70
N VAL A 402 4.31 -11.60 10.58
CA VAL A 402 5.70 -11.85 10.28
C VAL A 402 6.19 -12.52 11.55
N THR A 403 6.04 -13.85 11.60
CA THR A 403 6.69 -14.67 12.59
C THR A 403 8.17 -14.46 12.40
N CYS A 404 8.81 -13.85 13.40
CA CYS A 404 10.26 -13.70 13.50
C CYS A 404 10.97 -15.05 13.36
#